data_AF-A0A350H812-F1
#
_entry.id   AF-A0A350H812-F1
#
_cell.length_a   1.000
_cell.length_b   1.000
_cell.length_c   1.000
_cell.angle_alpha   90.00
_cell.angle_beta   90.00
_cell.angle_gamma   90.00
#
_symmetry.space_group_name_H-M   'P 1'
#
loop_
_entity.id
_entity.type
_entity.pdbx_description
1 polymer ?
#
loop_
_entity_poly.entity_id
_entity_poly.type
_entity_poly.pdbx_seq_one_letter_code
_entity_poly.pdbx_strand_id
1 'polypeptide(L)'
;MDDFLRRLTDADKIEDKDTRIDSYVNLFQSVKYKMGAESVVVLLKMISFFDDQYQIHYHLFNHFLMMKMNEEAEKFIERLIEETSRFNEMSLKYPLQTESSERISAGFREKDFTKIVTAINESPGRDIGARYFELSIKMRDAGIDSIPEIYFKKAISLSEGKAKVKMILTFCSTLIKMGKKENAKNILSSEINSSSNEDSLPLMYKLAALFEEEESVRALAIYQEMEQIDPDFLDIKEKISKLTNGKNRYKINRLIDDKEKDDSNIHF
;
A
#
# COMPACT_ATOMS: atom_id res chain seq x y z
N MET A 1 8.79 -15.01 8.77
CA MET A 1 9.02 -13.55 8.83
C MET A 1 10.29 -13.28 8.03
N ASP A 2 10.26 -12.31 7.12
CA ASP A 2 11.42 -11.89 6.32
C ASP A 2 12.61 -11.55 7.25
N ASP A 3 13.84 -11.92 6.87
CA ASP A 3 15.03 -11.70 7.70
C ASP A 3 15.23 -10.20 7.99
N PHE A 4 14.92 -9.35 7.01
CA PHE A 4 14.91 -7.90 7.18
C PHE A 4 13.94 -7.45 8.29
N LEU A 5 12.68 -7.90 8.24
CA LEU A 5 11.65 -7.52 9.21
C LEU A 5 11.97 -8.03 10.62
N ARG A 6 12.57 -9.22 10.72
CA ARG A 6 13.05 -9.75 11.99
C ARG A 6 14.12 -8.82 12.59
N ARG A 7 15.15 -8.49 11.81
CA ARG A 7 16.24 -7.60 12.26
C ARG A 7 15.73 -6.21 12.63
N LEU A 8 14.76 -5.68 11.89
CA LEU A 8 14.09 -4.41 12.20
C LEU A 8 13.33 -4.48 13.52
N THR A 9 12.55 -5.54 13.72
CA THR A 9 11.78 -5.78 14.96
C THR A 9 12.69 -5.97 16.16
N ASP A 10 13.83 -6.64 15.98
CA ASP A 10 14.81 -6.85 17.03
C ASP A 10 15.48 -5.52 17.42
N ALA A 11 15.76 -4.64 16.46
CA ALA A 11 16.23 -3.28 16.74
C ALA A 11 15.20 -2.45 17.52
N ASP A 12 13.91 -2.54 17.17
CA ASP A 12 12.83 -1.81 17.86
C ASP A 12 12.66 -2.20 19.34
N LYS A 13 13.08 -3.41 19.73
CA LYS A 13 13.00 -3.91 21.12
C LYS A 13 14.15 -3.44 22.02
N ILE A 14 15.22 -2.87 21.46
CA ILE A 14 16.40 -2.46 22.25
C ILE A 14 16.03 -1.23 23.06
N GLU A 15 15.96 -1.32 24.40
CA GLU A 15 15.56 -0.20 25.26
C GLU A 15 16.55 0.97 25.25
N ASP A 16 17.85 0.65 25.26
CA ASP A 16 18.92 1.65 25.26
C ASP A 16 18.99 2.42 23.93
N LYS A 17 19.00 3.76 24.01
CA LYS A 17 18.92 4.63 22.83
C LYS A 17 20.15 4.46 21.92
N ASP A 18 21.34 4.45 22.48
CA ASP A 18 22.58 4.43 21.69
C ASP A 18 22.77 3.07 21.02
N THR A 19 22.53 1.99 21.76
CA THR A 19 22.55 0.62 21.22
C THR A 19 21.49 0.43 20.13
N ARG A 20 20.31 1.05 20.29
CA ARG A 20 19.25 1.02 19.27
C ARG A 20 19.71 1.73 18.01
N ILE A 21 20.29 2.93 18.14
CA ILE A 21 20.83 3.70 17.01
C ILE A 21 21.90 2.89 16.28
N ASP A 22 22.86 2.30 16.99
CA ASP A 22 23.91 1.48 16.40
C ASP A 22 23.35 0.28 15.64
N SER A 23 22.32 -0.39 16.20
CA SER A 23 21.61 -1.49 15.52
C SER A 23 20.98 -1.03 14.20
N TYR A 24 20.31 0.13 14.21
CA TYR A 24 19.73 0.73 13.02
C TYR A 24 20.76 1.16 11.98
N VAL A 25 21.87 1.76 12.41
CA VAL A 25 22.99 2.12 11.53
C VAL A 25 23.57 0.86 10.89
N ASN A 26 23.84 -0.19 11.67
CA ASN A 26 24.36 -1.46 11.14
C ASN A 26 23.38 -2.12 10.17
N LEU A 27 22.08 -2.09 10.47
CA LEU A 27 21.05 -2.57 9.57
C LEU A 27 21.07 -1.77 8.26
N PHE A 28 21.10 -0.43 8.33
CA PHE A 28 21.21 0.44 7.17
C PHE A 28 22.46 0.11 6.34
N GLN A 29 23.64 -0.01 6.95
CA GLN A 29 24.87 -0.36 6.26
C GLN A 29 24.77 -1.70 5.50
N SER A 30 23.98 -2.64 6.01
CA SER A 30 23.78 -3.95 5.37
C SER A 30 22.83 -3.91 4.16
N VAL A 31 21.88 -2.96 4.13
CA VAL A 31 20.87 -2.86 3.06
C VAL A 31 21.11 -1.70 2.09
N LYS A 32 21.91 -0.69 2.48
CA LYS A 32 22.19 0.50 1.66
C LYS A 32 22.68 0.08 0.28
N TYR A 33 22.12 0.70 -0.75
CA TYR A 33 22.48 0.48 -2.16
C TYR A 33 22.30 -0.95 -2.72
N LYS A 34 21.81 -1.90 -1.91
CA LYS A 34 21.48 -3.27 -2.34
C LYS A 34 19.98 -3.51 -2.36
N MET A 35 19.25 -2.89 -1.44
CA MET A 35 17.83 -3.10 -1.22
C MET A 35 17.15 -1.74 -1.05
N GLY A 36 16.56 -1.23 -2.14
CA GLY A 36 16.01 0.13 -2.21
C GLY A 36 14.92 0.38 -1.17
N ALA A 37 13.84 -0.39 -1.20
CA ALA A 37 12.70 -0.17 -0.31
C ALA A 37 13.06 -0.35 1.17
N GLU A 38 13.85 -1.37 1.50
CA GLU A 38 14.31 -1.67 2.85
C GLU A 38 15.18 -0.56 3.42
N SER A 39 16.11 -0.02 2.62
CA SER A 39 16.95 1.09 3.05
C SER A 39 16.14 2.35 3.37
N VAL A 40 15.11 2.64 2.57
CA VAL A 40 14.18 3.77 2.83
C VAL A 40 13.42 3.54 4.13
N VAL A 41 12.91 2.33 4.38
CA VAL A 41 12.21 1.99 5.63
C VAL A 41 13.10 2.20 6.85
N VAL A 42 14.35 1.74 6.79
CA VAL A 42 15.33 1.93 7.88
C VAL A 42 15.59 3.42 8.12
N LEU A 43 15.81 4.19 7.06
CA LEU A 43 16.05 5.64 7.17
C LEU A 43 14.84 6.37 7.77
N LEU A 44 13.62 6.03 7.37
CA LEU A 44 12.40 6.63 7.93
C LEU A 44 12.22 6.32 9.41
N LYS A 45 12.58 5.12 9.87
CA LYS A 45 12.63 4.78 11.30
C LYS A 45 13.70 5.59 12.03
N MET A 46 14.84 5.83 11.39
CA MET A 46 15.95 6.59 11.96
C MET A 46 15.68 8.09 12.09
N ILE A 47 14.83 8.69 11.24
CA ILE A 47 14.54 10.14 11.29
C ILE A 47 14.23 10.62 12.71
N SER A 48 13.43 9.87 13.47
CA SER A 48 13.00 10.27 14.81
C SER A 48 14.06 10.11 15.90
N PHE A 49 15.21 9.49 15.61
CA PHE A 49 16.27 9.25 16.60
C PHE A 49 17.33 10.35 16.64
N PHE A 50 17.48 11.10 15.54
CA PHE A 50 18.50 12.14 15.39
C PHE A 50 17.87 13.53 15.44
N ASP A 51 18.46 14.42 16.25
CA ASP A 51 18.07 15.84 16.28
C ASP A 51 18.48 16.53 14.97
N ASP A 52 19.66 16.19 14.46
CA ASP A 52 20.14 16.60 13.15
C ASP A 52 19.79 15.54 12.10
N GLN A 53 18.66 15.77 11.43
CA GLN A 53 18.14 14.84 10.44
C GLN A 53 18.75 15.04 9.04
N TYR A 54 19.66 16.01 8.86
CA TYR A 54 20.15 16.41 7.54
C TYR A 54 20.81 15.25 6.78
N GLN A 55 21.62 14.45 7.49
CA GLN A 55 22.26 13.26 6.93
C GLN A 55 21.25 12.18 6.52
N ILE A 56 20.18 11.99 7.30
CA ILE A 56 19.13 11.02 6.98
C ILE A 56 18.35 11.46 5.74
N HIS A 57 17.99 12.74 5.65
CA HIS A 57 17.35 13.31 4.46
C HIS A 57 18.21 13.17 3.21
N TYR A 58 19.53 13.31 3.33
CA TYR A 58 20.46 13.14 2.21
C TYR A 58 20.50 11.70 1.71
N HIS A 59 20.55 10.74 2.65
CA HIS A 59 20.47 9.33 2.28
C HIS A 59 19.12 8.99 1.66
N LEU A 60 18.00 9.54 2.16
CA LEU A 60 16.69 9.35 1.55
C LEU A 60 16.65 9.88 0.12
N PHE A 61 17.13 11.10 -0.10
CA PHE A 61 17.27 11.69 -1.44
C PHE A 61 18.02 10.76 -2.40
N ASN A 62 19.20 10.26 -2.00
CA ASN A 62 20.01 9.37 -2.85
C ASN A 62 19.28 8.04 -3.14
N HIS A 63 18.57 7.45 -2.17
CA HIS A 63 17.84 6.20 -2.38
C HIS A 63 16.59 6.39 -3.26
N PHE A 64 15.87 7.50 -3.14
CA PHE A 64 14.77 7.81 -4.06
C PHE A 64 15.27 8.00 -5.49
N LEU A 65 16.41 8.66 -5.68
CA LEU A 65 17.05 8.77 -6.99
C LEU A 65 17.46 7.41 -7.58
N MET A 66 18.06 6.51 -6.78
CA MET A 66 18.35 5.15 -7.21
C MET A 66 17.09 4.36 -7.56
N MET A 67 16.03 4.61 -6.80
CA MET A 67 14.73 4.01 -7.05
C MET A 67 13.98 4.65 -8.21
N LYS A 68 14.53 5.68 -8.86
CA LYS A 68 13.87 6.47 -9.93
C LYS A 68 12.53 7.08 -9.47
N MET A 69 12.42 7.36 -8.17
CA MET A 69 11.27 7.97 -7.51
C MET A 69 11.52 9.47 -7.39
N ASN A 70 11.50 10.13 -8.55
CA ASN A 70 11.96 11.50 -8.74
C ASN A 70 11.14 12.53 -7.95
N GLU A 71 9.82 12.37 -7.88
CA GLU A 71 8.95 13.29 -7.13
C GLU A 71 9.22 13.24 -5.61
N GLU A 72 9.56 12.06 -5.06
CA GLU A 72 9.97 11.95 -3.65
C GLU A 72 11.33 12.59 -3.46
N ALA A 73 12.28 12.34 -4.36
CA ALA A 73 13.58 12.99 -4.32
C ALA A 73 13.43 14.52 -4.30
N GLU A 74 12.55 15.08 -5.13
CA GLU A 74 12.23 16.51 -5.17
C GLU A 74 11.70 17.04 -3.84
N LYS A 75 10.75 16.34 -3.19
CA LYS A 75 10.23 16.74 -1.86
C LYS A 75 11.32 16.79 -0.79
N PHE A 76 12.34 15.95 -0.89
CA PHE A 76 13.46 15.94 0.06
C PHE A 76 14.49 17.04 -0.21
N ILE A 77 14.54 17.61 -1.41
CA ILE A 77 15.46 18.71 -1.76
C ILE A 77 15.15 19.96 -0.94
N GLU A 78 13.87 20.26 -0.70
CA GLU A 78 13.45 21.42 0.10
C GLU A 78 14.02 21.39 1.52
N ARG A 79 14.22 20.20 2.09
CA ARG A 79 14.87 20.03 3.41
C ARG A 79 16.39 20.08 3.34
N LEU A 80 16.97 19.73 2.19
CA LEU A 80 18.42 19.66 2.00
C LEU A 80 19.04 21.01 1.60
N ILE A 81 18.26 21.90 1.00
CA ILE A 81 18.78 23.18 0.49
C ILE A 81 19.07 24.21 1.58
N GLU A 82 18.48 24.08 2.77
CA GLU A 82 18.70 25.02 3.87
C GLU A 82 20.17 25.04 4.34
N GLU A 83 20.97 24.01 4.03
CA GLU A 83 22.36 23.88 4.49
C GLU A 83 23.35 23.45 3.39
N THR A 84 23.49 24.26 2.33
CA THR A 84 24.33 23.95 1.14
C THR A 84 25.77 23.51 1.44
N SER A 85 26.40 24.04 2.50
CA SER A 85 27.76 23.65 2.92
C SER A 85 27.83 22.18 3.36
N ARG A 86 26.83 21.71 4.10
CA ARG A 86 26.71 20.32 4.55
C ARG A 86 26.39 19.38 3.39
N PHE A 87 25.63 19.84 2.39
CA PHE A 87 25.40 19.05 1.17
C PHE A 87 26.72 18.72 0.47
N ASN A 88 27.59 19.73 0.27
CA ASN A 88 28.87 19.53 -0.40
C ASN A 88 29.79 18.59 0.39
N GLU A 89 29.79 18.70 1.72
CA GLU A 89 30.55 17.77 2.56
C GLU A 89 30.02 16.34 2.44
N MET A 90 28.69 16.16 2.46
CA MET A 90 28.10 14.84 2.34
C MET A 90 28.19 14.25 0.95
N SER A 91 28.12 15.03 -0.12
CA SER A 91 28.28 14.52 -1.48
C SER A 91 29.68 13.99 -1.75
N LEU A 92 30.69 14.53 -1.06
CA LEU A 92 32.04 13.97 -1.04
C LEU A 92 32.13 12.66 -0.26
N LYS A 93 31.40 12.54 0.86
CA LYS A 93 31.40 11.32 1.70
C LYS A 93 30.51 10.19 1.15
N TYR A 94 29.40 10.55 0.51
CA TYR A 94 28.32 9.68 0.08
C TYR A 94 27.87 10.08 -1.33
N PRO A 95 28.58 9.66 -2.38
CA PRO A 95 28.31 10.14 -3.73
C PRO A 95 26.89 9.81 -4.20
N LEU A 96 26.30 10.73 -4.97
CA LEU A 96 25.01 10.50 -5.65
C LEU A 96 25.17 9.35 -6.63
N GLN A 97 24.27 8.37 -6.55
CA GLN A 97 24.33 7.15 -7.36
C GLN A 97 23.58 7.30 -8.70
N THR A 98 23.66 8.49 -9.33
CA THR A 98 22.94 8.79 -10.58
C THR A 98 23.84 9.28 -11.70
N GLU A 99 23.43 9.01 -12.94
CA GLU A 99 24.04 9.58 -14.16
C GLU A 99 24.01 11.12 -14.16
N SER A 100 23.05 11.72 -13.44
CA SER A 100 22.88 13.17 -13.33
C SER A 100 23.64 13.83 -12.17
N SER A 101 24.51 13.09 -11.47
CA SER A 101 25.17 13.52 -10.22
C SER A 101 25.90 14.87 -10.33
N GLU A 102 26.65 15.12 -11.40
CA GLU A 102 27.40 16.36 -11.59
C GLU A 102 26.49 17.58 -11.75
N ARG A 103 25.39 17.42 -12.49
CA ARG A 103 24.41 18.48 -12.74
C ARG A 103 23.58 18.79 -11.51
N ILE A 104 23.18 17.76 -10.76
CA ILE A 104 22.53 17.92 -9.46
C ILE A 104 23.45 18.70 -8.51
N SER A 105 24.71 18.28 -8.40
CA SER A 105 25.71 18.94 -7.53
C SER A 105 25.99 20.38 -7.97
N ALA A 106 26.05 20.65 -9.27
CA ALA A 106 26.20 22.00 -9.81
C ALA A 106 24.99 22.88 -9.48
N GLY A 107 23.77 22.36 -9.68
CA GLY A 107 22.53 23.07 -9.32
C GLY A 107 22.48 23.46 -7.85
N PHE A 108 22.95 22.59 -6.93
CA PHE A 108 23.05 22.93 -5.51
C PHE A 108 24.06 24.06 -5.23
N ARG A 109 25.25 24.02 -5.85
CA ARG A 109 26.27 25.07 -5.70
C ARG A 109 25.78 26.43 -6.20
N GLU A 110 25.02 26.41 -7.28
CA GLU A 110 24.46 27.60 -7.93
C GLU A 110 23.13 28.05 -7.32
N LYS A 111 22.57 27.27 -6.38
CA LYS A 111 21.20 27.43 -5.84
C LYS A 111 20.13 27.50 -6.95
N ASP A 112 20.38 26.80 -8.05
CA ASP A 112 19.50 26.72 -9.21
C ASP A 112 18.68 25.43 -9.16
N PHE A 113 17.53 25.51 -8.49
CA PHE A 113 16.61 24.40 -8.35
C PHE A 113 16.08 23.88 -9.69
N THR A 114 15.96 24.75 -10.69
CA THR A 114 15.47 24.36 -12.02
C THR A 114 16.44 23.37 -12.65
N LYS A 115 17.75 23.60 -12.51
CA LYS A 115 18.78 22.65 -12.95
C LYS A 115 18.73 21.34 -12.19
N ILE A 116 18.50 21.38 -10.87
CA ILE A 116 18.38 20.17 -10.04
C ILE A 116 17.19 19.32 -10.50
N VAL A 117 16.00 19.94 -10.57
CA VAL A 117 14.74 19.27 -10.97
C VAL A 117 14.83 18.73 -12.40
N THR A 118 15.41 19.49 -13.32
CA THR A 118 15.61 19.04 -14.71
C THR A 118 16.53 17.82 -14.75
N ALA A 119 17.65 17.84 -14.02
CA ALA A 119 18.59 16.74 -13.96
C ALA A 119 17.99 15.47 -13.33
N ILE A 120 17.06 15.62 -12.37
CA ILE A 120 16.32 14.51 -11.75
C ILE A 120 15.34 13.88 -12.75
N ASN A 121 14.63 14.70 -13.52
CA ASN A 121 13.54 14.25 -14.41
C ASN A 121 14.00 13.65 -15.74
N GLU A 122 15.29 13.51 -15.97
CA GLU A 122 15.81 12.82 -17.14
C GLU A 122 15.57 11.31 -17.03
N SER A 123 14.56 10.86 -17.78
CA SER A 123 14.11 9.48 -17.97
C SER A 123 13.32 8.87 -16.80
N PRO A 124 11.98 8.86 -16.87
CA PRO A 124 11.17 8.12 -15.90
C PRO A 124 11.45 6.62 -15.99
N GLY A 125 11.61 5.97 -14.84
CA GLY A 125 11.71 4.52 -14.77
C GLY A 125 10.40 3.88 -15.21
N ARG A 126 10.45 2.88 -16.11
CA ARG A 126 9.26 2.24 -16.69
C ARG A 126 8.36 1.49 -15.69
N ASP A 127 8.86 1.20 -14.47
CA ASP A 127 8.16 0.42 -13.44
C ASP A 127 7.92 1.20 -12.14
N ILE A 128 7.69 2.51 -12.24
CA ILE A 128 7.62 3.37 -11.04
C ILE A 128 6.47 2.98 -10.10
N GLY A 129 5.30 2.60 -10.64
CA GLY A 129 4.15 2.14 -9.84
C GLY A 129 4.45 0.91 -9.00
N ALA A 130 5.22 -0.05 -9.56
CA ALA A 130 5.64 -1.24 -8.83
C ALA A 130 6.57 -0.91 -7.65
N ARG A 131 7.42 0.11 -7.78
CA ARG A 131 8.32 0.57 -6.71
C ARG A 131 7.58 1.25 -5.57
N TYR A 132 6.59 2.10 -5.88
CA TYR A 132 5.69 2.65 -4.87
C TYR A 132 4.97 1.56 -4.10
N PHE A 133 4.51 0.53 -4.81
CA PHE A 133 3.82 -0.60 -4.22
C PHE A 133 4.72 -1.45 -3.32
N GLU A 134 5.93 -1.76 -3.76
CA GLU A 134 6.91 -2.49 -2.95
C GLU A 134 7.24 -1.72 -1.67
N LEU A 135 7.50 -0.41 -1.80
CA LEU A 135 7.81 0.45 -0.67
C LEU A 135 6.64 0.54 0.32
N SER A 136 5.41 0.68 -0.15
CA SER A 136 4.23 0.75 0.72
C SER A 136 4.01 -0.55 1.51
N ILE A 137 4.26 -1.71 0.89
CA ILE A 137 4.21 -3.02 1.55
C ILE A 137 5.28 -3.12 2.65
N LYS A 138 6.52 -2.73 2.35
CA LYS A 138 7.62 -2.80 3.33
C LYS A 138 7.40 -1.83 4.50
N MET A 139 6.91 -0.61 4.24
CA MET A 139 6.55 0.34 5.29
C MET A 139 5.45 -0.19 6.21
N ARG A 140 4.40 -0.81 5.64
CA ARG A 140 3.34 -1.46 6.40
C ARG A 140 3.90 -2.57 7.28
N ASP A 141 4.69 -3.47 6.71
CA ASP A 141 5.23 -4.62 7.45
C ASP A 141 6.22 -4.19 8.54
N ALA A 142 6.80 -2.99 8.41
CA ALA A 142 7.63 -2.34 9.39
C ALA A 142 6.85 -1.52 10.46
N GLY A 143 5.52 -1.48 10.39
CA GLY A 143 4.67 -0.75 11.34
C GLY A 143 4.78 0.78 11.23
N ILE A 144 4.96 1.32 10.02
CA ILE A 144 4.93 2.77 9.77
C ILE A 144 3.49 3.18 9.44
N ASP A 145 2.79 3.86 10.34
CA ASP A 145 1.32 4.01 10.29
C ASP A 145 0.78 5.08 9.32
N SER A 146 1.53 6.17 9.06
CA SER A 146 1.01 7.35 8.33
C SER A 146 1.39 7.43 6.84
N ILE A 147 2.37 6.63 6.39
CA ILE A 147 3.01 6.76 5.06
C ILE A 147 2.52 5.74 4.02
N PRO A 148 2.15 4.47 4.35
CA PRO A 148 1.86 3.45 3.34
C PRO A 148 0.71 3.78 2.38
N GLU A 149 -0.37 4.39 2.86
CA GLU A 149 -1.56 4.66 2.05
C GLU A 149 -1.29 5.63 0.89
N ILE A 150 -0.43 6.63 1.12
CA ILE A 150 -0.05 7.61 0.09
C ILE A 150 0.69 6.89 -1.05
N TYR A 151 1.64 6.02 -0.69
CA TYR A 151 2.44 5.28 -1.65
C TYR A 151 1.61 4.22 -2.39
N PHE A 152 0.64 3.58 -1.71
CA PHE A 152 -0.32 2.70 -2.38
C PHE A 152 -1.17 3.43 -3.43
N LYS A 153 -1.76 4.58 -3.08
CA LYS A 153 -2.59 5.35 -4.02
C LYS A 153 -1.78 5.78 -5.24
N LYS A 154 -0.54 6.21 -5.01
CA LYS A 154 0.38 6.59 -6.09
C LYS A 154 0.79 5.41 -6.96
N ALA A 155 1.01 4.24 -6.38
CA ALA A 155 1.25 3.01 -7.13
C ALA A 155 0.08 2.69 -8.07
N ILE A 156 -1.16 2.80 -7.57
CA ILE A 156 -2.38 2.54 -8.33
C ILE A 156 -2.56 3.56 -9.47
N SER A 157 -2.32 4.85 -9.23
CA SER A 157 -2.47 5.88 -10.27
C SER A 157 -1.44 5.77 -11.40
N LEU A 158 -0.31 5.10 -11.14
CA LEU A 158 0.79 4.91 -12.10
C LEU A 158 0.79 3.51 -12.73
N SER A 159 -0.27 2.72 -12.51
CA SER A 159 -0.38 1.35 -12.99
C SER A 159 -1.64 1.17 -13.81
N GLU A 160 -1.60 0.24 -14.78
CA GLU A 160 -2.75 -0.09 -15.64
C GLU A 160 -2.99 -1.60 -15.71
N GLY A 161 -4.18 -1.98 -16.18
CA GLY A 161 -4.60 -3.36 -16.39
C GLY A 161 -4.42 -4.27 -15.16
N LYS A 162 -3.96 -5.50 -15.40
CA LYS A 162 -3.82 -6.55 -14.38
C LYS A 162 -2.89 -6.16 -13.22
N ALA A 163 -1.86 -5.36 -13.47
CA ALA A 163 -0.95 -4.89 -12.43
C ALA A 163 -1.68 -3.96 -11.45
N LYS A 164 -2.46 -3.00 -11.98
CA LYS A 164 -3.30 -2.09 -11.19
C LYS A 164 -4.29 -2.87 -10.32
N VAL A 165 -5.01 -3.82 -10.91
CA VAL A 165 -5.99 -4.68 -10.20
C VAL A 165 -5.33 -5.41 -9.03
N LYS A 166 -4.16 -6.03 -9.26
CA LYS A 166 -3.40 -6.72 -8.20
C LYS A 166 -3.00 -5.78 -7.06
N MET A 167 -2.59 -4.54 -7.39
CA MET A 167 -2.23 -3.55 -6.39
C MET A 167 -3.43 -3.10 -5.56
N ILE A 168 -4.57 -2.83 -6.21
CA ILE A 168 -5.83 -2.45 -5.53
C ILE A 168 -6.27 -3.56 -4.58
N LEU A 169 -6.30 -4.82 -5.02
CA LEU A 169 -6.70 -5.96 -4.18
C LEU A 169 -5.79 -6.13 -2.96
N THR A 170 -4.48 -5.93 -3.14
CA THR A 170 -3.51 -6.02 -2.05
C THR A 170 -3.68 -4.86 -1.06
N PHE A 171 -3.91 -3.65 -1.58
CA PHE A 171 -4.15 -2.47 -0.75
C PHE A 171 -5.44 -2.62 0.07
N CYS A 172 -6.53 -3.05 -0.56
CA CYS A 172 -7.80 -3.29 0.12
C CYS A 172 -7.67 -4.39 1.18
N SER A 173 -6.99 -5.49 0.86
CA SER A 173 -6.70 -6.56 1.83
C SER A 173 -5.87 -6.06 3.02
N THR A 174 -4.96 -5.11 2.79
CA THR A 174 -4.21 -4.44 3.85
C THR A 174 -5.11 -3.58 4.72
N LEU A 175 -5.94 -2.73 4.13
CA LEU A 175 -6.86 -1.86 4.84
C LEU A 175 -7.81 -2.66 5.75
N ILE A 176 -8.33 -3.79 5.26
CA ILE A 176 -9.19 -4.68 6.04
C ILE A 176 -8.45 -5.23 7.26
N LYS A 177 -7.20 -5.68 7.13
CA LYS A 177 -6.38 -6.14 8.27
C LYS A 177 -6.11 -5.04 9.29
N MET A 178 -6.10 -3.78 8.85
CA MET A 178 -5.96 -2.61 9.71
C MET A 178 -7.29 -2.11 10.29
N GLY A 179 -8.40 -2.85 10.11
CA GLY A 179 -9.74 -2.44 10.57
C GLY A 179 -10.40 -1.35 9.71
N LYS A 180 -9.76 -0.91 8.62
CA LYS A 180 -10.25 0.13 7.70
C LYS A 180 -11.12 -0.46 6.58
N LYS A 181 -12.10 -1.30 6.95
CA LYS A 181 -12.97 -2.03 6.00
C LYS A 181 -13.75 -1.08 5.08
N GLU A 182 -14.26 0.03 5.62
CA GLU A 182 -15.03 1.01 4.84
C GLU A 182 -14.17 1.72 3.79
N ASN A 183 -12.92 2.05 4.12
CA ASN A 183 -11.97 2.61 3.15
C ASN A 183 -11.73 1.64 1.99
N ALA A 184 -11.60 0.34 2.30
CA ALA A 184 -11.44 -0.69 1.26
C ALA A 184 -12.67 -0.78 0.34
N LYS A 185 -13.89 -0.74 0.90
CA LYS A 185 -15.13 -0.69 0.10
C LYS A 185 -15.15 0.54 -0.83
N ASN A 186 -14.85 1.72 -0.30
CA ASN A 186 -14.84 2.97 -1.08
C ASN A 186 -13.85 2.93 -2.25
N ILE A 187 -12.65 2.40 -2.02
CA ILE A 187 -11.64 2.25 -3.08
C ILE A 187 -12.11 1.26 -4.14
N LEU A 188 -12.60 0.09 -3.74
CA LEU A 188 -13.09 -0.91 -4.69
C LEU A 188 -14.24 -0.36 -5.54
N SER A 189 -15.23 0.29 -4.92
CA SER A 189 -16.36 0.91 -5.65
C SER A 189 -15.89 1.97 -6.65
N SER A 190 -14.95 2.83 -6.26
CA SER A 190 -14.40 3.87 -7.13
C SER A 190 -13.65 3.29 -8.33
N GLU A 191 -12.86 2.23 -8.12
CA GLU A 191 -12.07 1.61 -9.18
C GLU A 191 -12.91 0.74 -10.12
N ILE A 192 -13.96 0.08 -9.61
CA ILE A 192 -14.93 -0.66 -10.44
C ILE A 192 -15.61 0.30 -11.43
N ASN A 193 -16.05 1.48 -10.98
CA ASN A 193 -16.70 2.48 -11.83
C ASN A 193 -15.79 3.08 -12.91
N SER A 194 -14.47 2.90 -12.80
CA SER A 194 -13.47 3.50 -13.70
C SER A 194 -12.66 2.47 -14.50
N SER A 195 -12.96 1.17 -14.38
CA SER A 195 -12.27 0.08 -15.08
C SER A 195 -13.13 -0.54 -16.19
N SER A 196 -12.49 -1.28 -17.09
CA SER A 196 -13.20 -2.13 -18.05
C SER A 196 -13.96 -3.24 -17.31
N ASN A 197 -15.07 -3.71 -17.89
CA ASN A 197 -15.93 -4.72 -17.24
C ASN A 197 -15.19 -6.04 -16.93
N GLU A 198 -14.21 -6.45 -17.73
CA GLU A 198 -13.45 -7.69 -17.48
C GLU A 198 -12.36 -7.49 -16.41
N ASP A 199 -11.66 -6.35 -16.40
CA ASP A 199 -10.63 -6.06 -15.40
C ASP A 199 -11.23 -5.76 -14.01
N SER A 200 -12.52 -5.40 -13.96
CA SER A 200 -13.24 -5.09 -12.72
C SER A 200 -13.71 -6.35 -11.98
N LEU A 201 -13.88 -7.50 -12.65
CA LEU A 201 -14.40 -8.74 -12.05
C LEU A 201 -13.68 -9.16 -10.75
N PRO A 202 -12.34 -9.17 -10.66
CA PRO A 202 -11.66 -9.47 -9.40
C PRO A 202 -11.94 -8.44 -8.29
N LEU A 203 -12.13 -7.16 -8.65
CA LEU A 203 -12.46 -6.08 -7.71
C LEU A 203 -13.90 -6.22 -7.22
N MET A 204 -14.84 -6.49 -8.13
CA MET A 204 -16.25 -6.76 -7.83
C MET A 204 -16.39 -7.94 -6.88
N TYR A 205 -15.70 -9.04 -7.17
CA TYR A 205 -15.70 -10.22 -6.29
C TYR A 205 -15.26 -9.88 -4.88
N LYS A 206 -14.16 -9.11 -4.75
CA LYS A 206 -13.65 -8.69 -3.46
C LYS A 206 -14.64 -7.76 -2.73
N LEU A 207 -15.28 -6.85 -3.46
CA LEU A 207 -16.27 -5.93 -2.89
C LEU A 207 -17.52 -6.69 -2.41
N ALA A 208 -18.05 -7.59 -3.23
CA ALA A 208 -19.18 -8.44 -2.87
C ALA A 208 -18.89 -9.25 -1.61
N ALA A 209 -17.71 -9.88 -1.53
CA ALA A 209 -17.27 -10.61 -0.35
C ALA A 209 -17.23 -9.74 0.93
N LEU A 210 -16.92 -8.44 0.83
CA LEU A 210 -16.95 -7.54 1.99
C LEU A 210 -18.37 -7.20 2.47
N PHE A 211 -19.35 -7.25 1.56
CA PHE A 211 -20.74 -7.00 1.87
C PHE A 211 -21.51 -8.27 2.31
N GLU A 212 -20.97 -9.48 2.13
CA GLU A 212 -21.70 -10.73 2.41
C GLU A 212 -22.32 -10.78 3.81
N GLU A 213 -21.58 -10.37 4.83
CA GLU A 213 -22.00 -10.45 6.24
C GLU A 213 -22.81 -9.23 6.72
N GLU A 214 -22.59 -8.06 6.12
CA GLU A 214 -23.17 -6.78 6.60
C GLU A 214 -24.36 -6.32 5.75
N GLU A 215 -24.30 -6.55 4.43
CA GLU A 215 -25.19 -5.97 3.43
C GLU A 215 -25.47 -6.99 2.33
N SER A 216 -26.03 -8.14 2.71
CA SER A 216 -26.24 -9.30 1.82
C SER A 216 -27.01 -8.98 0.52
N VAL A 217 -27.85 -7.95 0.51
CA VAL A 217 -28.54 -7.46 -0.69
C VAL A 217 -27.55 -6.83 -1.68
N ARG A 218 -26.60 -6.03 -1.19
CA ARG A 218 -25.56 -5.42 -2.04
C ARG A 218 -24.60 -6.47 -2.57
N ALA A 219 -24.18 -7.43 -1.72
CA ALA A 219 -23.35 -8.55 -2.15
C ALA A 219 -24.02 -9.35 -3.29
N LEU A 220 -25.32 -9.67 -3.14
CA LEU A 220 -26.07 -10.38 -4.16
C LEU A 220 -26.15 -9.61 -5.49
N ALA A 221 -26.44 -8.30 -5.44
CA ALA A 221 -26.52 -7.48 -6.63
C ALA A 221 -25.20 -7.47 -7.42
N ILE A 222 -24.06 -7.34 -6.71
CA ILE A 222 -22.74 -7.37 -7.34
C ILE A 222 -22.46 -8.74 -7.99
N TYR A 223 -22.73 -9.84 -7.29
CA TYR A 223 -22.53 -11.17 -7.88
C TYR A 223 -23.42 -11.44 -9.09
N GLN A 224 -24.66 -10.95 -9.09
CA GLN A 224 -25.56 -11.04 -10.25
C GLN A 224 -25.04 -10.23 -11.43
N GLU A 225 -24.49 -9.04 -11.19
CA GLU A 225 -23.84 -8.24 -12.23
C GLU A 225 -22.62 -8.97 -12.82
N MET A 226 -21.79 -9.57 -11.96
CA MET A 226 -20.65 -10.39 -12.41
C MET A 226 -21.09 -11.58 -13.26
N GLU A 227 -22.19 -12.26 -12.92
CA GLU A 227 -22.73 -13.37 -13.69
C GLU A 227 -23.15 -12.95 -15.11
N GLN A 228 -23.57 -11.70 -15.32
CA GLN A 228 -23.87 -11.18 -16.65
C GLN A 228 -22.61 -10.89 -17.48
N ILE A 229 -21.49 -10.59 -16.83
CA ILE A 229 -20.21 -10.28 -17.49
C ILE A 229 -19.46 -11.58 -17.83
N ASP A 230 -19.27 -12.45 -16.84
CA ASP A 230 -18.63 -13.76 -16.98
C ASP A 230 -19.30 -14.78 -16.03
N PRO A 231 -20.19 -15.64 -16.54
CA PRO A 231 -20.91 -16.64 -15.75
C PRO A 231 -20.02 -17.69 -15.09
N ASP A 232 -18.78 -17.87 -15.57
CA ASP A 232 -17.86 -18.91 -15.12
C ASP A 232 -16.70 -18.34 -14.28
N PHE A 233 -16.78 -17.05 -13.93
CA PHE A 233 -15.82 -16.42 -13.05
C PHE A 233 -15.90 -16.97 -11.62
N LEU A 234 -14.90 -17.77 -11.22
CA LEU A 234 -14.78 -18.33 -9.85
C LEU A 234 -16.05 -19.08 -9.40
N ASP A 235 -16.48 -18.87 -8.14
CA ASP A 235 -17.60 -19.53 -7.47
C ASP A 235 -18.87 -18.64 -7.40
N ILE A 236 -19.03 -17.65 -8.28
CA ILE A 236 -20.13 -16.67 -8.19
C ILE A 236 -21.53 -17.32 -8.17
N LYS A 237 -21.75 -18.39 -8.93
CA LYS A 237 -23.02 -19.14 -8.95
C LYS A 237 -23.33 -19.78 -7.58
N GLU A 238 -22.30 -20.29 -6.91
CA GLU A 238 -22.43 -20.82 -5.55
C GLU A 238 -22.75 -19.71 -4.55
N LYS A 239 -22.07 -18.56 -4.67
CA LYS A 239 -22.31 -17.37 -3.83
C LYS A 239 -23.74 -16.83 -3.99
N ILE A 240 -24.23 -16.68 -5.22
CA ILE A 240 -25.62 -16.27 -5.52
C ILE A 240 -26.61 -17.25 -4.88
N SER A 241 -26.39 -18.57 -5.07
CA SER A 241 -27.25 -19.60 -4.48
C SER A 241 -27.29 -19.53 -2.94
N LYS A 242 -26.14 -19.33 -2.28
CA LYS A 242 -26.07 -19.19 -0.82
C LYS A 242 -26.83 -17.96 -0.31
N LEU A 243 -26.64 -16.81 -0.95
CA LEU A 243 -27.26 -15.54 -0.54
C LEU A 243 -28.77 -15.50 -0.80
N THR A 244 -29.24 -16.21 -1.82
CA THR A 244 -30.68 -16.34 -2.14
C THR A 244 -31.38 -17.39 -1.25
N ASN A 245 -30.74 -18.55 -1.02
CA ASN A 245 -31.33 -19.62 -0.21
C ASN A 245 -31.21 -19.41 1.31
N GLY A 246 -30.22 -18.64 1.78
CA GLY A 246 -30.10 -18.25 3.19
C GLY A 246 -31.30 -17.43 3.69
N LYS A 247 -31.91 -16.60 2.82
CA LYS A 247 -33.17 -15.89 3.11
C LYS A 247 -34.38 -16.82 3.19
N ASN A 248 -34.36 -17.97 2.50
CA ASN A 248 -35.47 -18.92 2.52
C ASN A 248 -35.50 -19.80 3.78
N ARG A 249 -34.37 -20.06 4.45
CA ARG A 249 -34.36 -20.85 5.71
C ARG A 249 -35.06 -20.14 6.87
N TYR A 250 -35.00 -18.80 6.96
CA TYR A 250 -35.72 -18.05 8.00
C TYR A 250 -37.21 -17.85 7.71
N LYS A 251 -37.64 -17.95 6.45
CA LYS A 251 -39.06 -17.89 6.08
C LYS A 251 -39.78 -19.24 6.26
N ILE A 252 -39.08 -20.35 6.07
CA ILE A 252 -39.68 -21.69 6.21
C ILE A 252 -39.93 -22.03 7.70
N ASN A 253 -39.07 -21.61 8.63
CA ASN A 253 -39.30 -21.83 10.06
C ASN A 253 -40.40 -20.96 10.70
N ARG A 254 -40.99 -20.01 9.97
CA ARG A 254 -42.18 -19.25 10.41
C ARG A 254 -43.47 -19.63 9.68
N LEU A 255 -43.40 -20.55 8.72
CA LEU A 255 -44.56 -21.05 7.98
C LEU A 255 -44.90 -22.51 8.31
N ILE A 256 -44.12 -23.17 9.17
CA ILE A 256 -44.35 -24.55 9.63
C ILE A 256 -45.02 -24.61 11.02
N ASP A 257 -45.11 -23.49 11.76
CA ASP A 257 -45.76 -23.47 13.09
C ASP A 257 -47.24 -23.05 13.11
N ASP A 258 -47.89 -22.88 11.96
CA ASP A 258 -49.33 -22.63 11.90
C ASP A 258 -49.98 -23.53 10.85
N LYS A 259 -50.16 -24.81 11.19
CA LYS A 259 -51.30 -25.66 10.82
C LYS A 259 -51.07 -27.11 11.24
N GLU A 260 -51.63 -27.47 12.40
CA GLU A 260 -52.35 -28.74 12.66
C GLU A 260 -53.05 -28.57 14.02
N LYS A 261 -54.27 -28.05 14.04
CA LYS A 261 -55.52 -28.81 14.25
C LYS A 261 -55.49 -29.64 15.54
N ASP A 262 -55.87 -29.02 16.64
CA ASP A 262 -56.46 -29.69 17.78
C ASP A 262 -57.98 -29.76 17.55
N ASP A 263 -58.48 -30.96 17.25
CA ASP A 263 -59.90 -31.24 16.99
C ASP A 263 -60.25 -32.66 17.47
N SER A 264 -59.78 -33.02 18.66
CA SER A 264 -60.21 -34.25 19.31
C SER A 264 -60.03 -34.19 20.82
N ASN A 265 -61.11 -33.83 21.54
CA ASN A 265 -61.64 -34.59 22.70
C ASN A 265 -62.57 -33.73 23.56
N ILE A 266 -63.89 -33.78 23.30
CA ILE A 266 -64.89 -33.75 24.37
C ILE A 266 -65.98 -34.76 24.02
N HIS A 267 -66.01 -35.88 24.74
CA HIS A 267 -67.17 -36.76 24.87
C HIS A 267 -67.39 -37.13 26.35
N PHE A 268 -68.64 -36.94 26.76
CA PHE A 268 -69.30 -37.02 28.08
C PHE A 268 -69.09 -35.83 29.03
#